data_AF-A0A844GZA6-F1
#
_entry.id   AF-A0A844GZA6-F1
#
_cell.length_a   1.000
_cell.length_b   1.000
_cell.length_c   1.000
_cell.angle_alpha   90.00
_cell.angle_beta   90.00
_cell.angle_gamma   90.00
#
_symmetry.space_group_name_H-M   'P 1'
#
loop_
_entity.id
_entity.type
_entity.pdbx_description
1 polymer ?
#
loop_
_entity_poly.entity_id
_entity_poly.type
_entity_poly.pdbx_seq_one_letter_code
_entity_poly.pdbx_strand_id
1 'polypeptide(L)' 'MFSSLQLFFFGTFLPHRHHQDNQYSLGAIKSLHLPMLLSLITCYHFSYHQEHHRYPSLPWWQLPHLRVHNMG' A
#
# COMPACT_ATOMS: atom_id res chain seq x y z
N MET A 1 -9.95 5.78 -17.62
CA MET A 1 -8.55 5.47 -18.00
C MET A 1 -7.56 5.79 -16.89
N PHE A 2 -7.54 7.01 -16.33
CA PHE A 2 -6.61 7.37 -15.25
C PHE A 2 -6.77 6.53 -13.97
N SER A 3 -8.00 6.25 -13.51
CA SER A 3 -8.21 5.43 -12.31
C SER A 3 -7.73 3.98 -12.47
N SER A 4 -7.82 3.40 -13.67
CA SER A 4 -7.31 2.06 -13.95
C SER A 4 -5.78 2.03 -13.97
N LEU A 5 -5.15 3.04 -14.57
CA LEU A 5 -3.69 3.22 -14.53
C LEU A 5 -3.19 3.43 -13.11
N GLN A 6 -3.89 4.25 -12.35
CA GLN A 6 -3.64 4.52 -10.94
C GLN A 6 -3.70 3.24 -10.10
N LEU A 7 -4.80 2.47 -10.21
CA LEU A 7 -4.98 1.21 -9.50
C LEU A 7 -3.93 0.17 -9.91
N PHE A 8 -3.62 0.07 -11.20
CA PHE A 8 -2.57 -0.82 -11.69
C PHE A 8 -1.19 -0.42 -11.18
N PHE A 9 -0.84 0.87 -11.25
CA PHE A 9 0.48 1.35 -10.88
C PHE A 9 0.72 1.20 -9.37
N PHE A 10 -0.21 1.68 -8.53
CA PHE A 10 -0.06 1.65 -7.07
C PHE A 10 -0.49 0.33 -6.43
N GLY A 11 -1.43 -0.40 -7.03
CA GLY A 11 -1.95 -1.67 -6.50
C GLY A 11 -1.18 -2.91 -6.98
N THR A 12 -0.60 -2.87 -8.19
CA THR A 12 0.08 -4.02 -8.79
C THR A 12 1.55 -3.73 -9.06
N PHE A 13 1.87 -2.76 -9.91
CA PHE A 13 3.23 -2.56 -10.42
C PHE A 13 4.22 -2.16 -9.32
N LEU A 14 3.94 -1.11 -8.56
CA LEU A 14 4.85 -0.56 -7.55
C LEU A 14 5.14 -1.52 -6.39
N PRO A 15 4.16 -2.22 -5.78
CA PRO A 15 4.43 -3.20 -4.72
C PRO A 15 5.15 -4.47 -5.21
N HIS A 16 4.96 -4.84 -6.49
CA HIS A 16 5.60 -6.02 -7.08
C HIS A 16 6.89 -5.69 -7.84
N ARG A 17 7.25 -4.40 -7.94
CA ARG A 17 8.50 -3.96 -8.55
C ARG A 17 9.66 -4.40 -7.66
N HIS A 18 10.29 -5.49 -8.08
CA HIS A 18 11.45 -6.07 -7.43
C HIS A 18 12.59 -5.05 -7.35
N HIS A 19 12.93 -4.60 -6.15
CA HIS A 19 14.21 -3.94 -5.90
C HIS A 19 15.28 -5.04 -5.96
N GLN A 20 16.18 -4.96 -6.94
CA GLN A 20 17.28 -5.93 -7.17
C GLN A 20 18.21 -6.15 -5.97
N ASP A 21 18.05 -5.39 -4.89
CA ASP A 21 18.90 -5.40 -3.70
C ASP A 21 18.44 -6.36 -2.58
N ASN A 22 17.31 -7.07 -2.74
CA ASN A 22 16.84 -8.04 -1.75
C ASN A 22 16.47 -9.38 -2.40
N GLN A 23 17.49 -10.16 -2.74
CA GLN A 23 17.37 -11.54 -3.25
C GLN A 23 16.64 -12.51 -2.30
N TYR A 24 16.22 -12.10 -1.10
CA TYR A 24 15.69 -12.99 -0.06
C TYR A 24 14.23 -12.76 0.34
N SER A 25 13.48 -11.89 -0.35
CA SER A 25 12.08 -11.62 0.03
C SER A 25 11.16 -11.70 -1.18
N LEU A 26 10.94 -12.91 -1.67
CA LEU A 26 10.01 -13.29 -2.75
C LEU A 26 8.52 -12.99 -2.48
N GLY A 27 8.15 -12.33 -1.37
CA GLY A 27 6.75 -12.10 -1.03
C GLY A 27 6.46 -10.92 -0.10
N ALA A 28 7.43 -10.08 0.25
CA ALA A 28 7.12 -8.90 1.06
C ALA A 28 6.56 -7.80 0.17
N ILE A 29 5.24 -7.82 -0.01
CA ILE A 29 4.53 -6.64 -0.47
C ILE A 29 4.69 -5.58 0.61
N LYS A 30 5.64 -4.67 0.41
CA LYS A 30 5.92 -3.59 1.35
C LYS A 30 4.89 -2.49 1.16
N SER A 31 4.31 -2.04 2.26
CA SER A 31 3.55 -0.81 2.23
C SER A 31 4.47 0.37 1.94
N LEU A 32 4.03 1.26 1.05
CA LEU A 32 4.81 2.44 0.69
C LEU A 32 4.57 3.54 1.73
N HIS A 33 5.65 4.15 2.20
CA HIS A 33 5.61 5.16 3.26
C HIS A 33 5.30 6.55 2.70
N LEU A 34 4.09 6.74 2.15
CA LEU A 34 3.62 8.07 1.74
C LEU A 34 2.94 8.80 2.90
N PRO A 35 2.97 10.15 2.89
CA PRO A 35 2.07 10.97 3.69
C PRO A 35 0.60 10.55 3.48
N MET A 36 -0.22 10.65 4.53
CA MET A 36 -1.61 10.21 4.52
C MET A 36 -2.41 10.77 3.32
N LEU A 37 -2.28 12.07 3.05
CA LEU A 37 -2.96 12.73 1.92
C LEU A 37 -2.47 12.24 0.56
N LEU A 38 -1.16 12.05 0.39
CA LEU A 38 -0.64 11.49 -0.86
C LEU A 38 -1.14 10.05 -1.04
N SER A 39 -1.19 9.26 0.03
CA SER A 39 -1.70 7.90 -0.04
C SER A 39 -3.19 7.82 -0.42
N LEU A 40 -3.99 8.80 -0.04
CA LEU A 40 -5.40 8.92 -0.46
C LEU A 40 -5.47 9.18 -1.96
N ILE A 41 -4.68 10.14 -2.45
CA ILE A 41 -4.68 10.59 -3.85
C ILE A 41 -4.09 9.52 -4.77
N THR A 42 -3.17 8.68 -4.29
CA THR A 42 -2.53 7.65 -5.13
C THR A 42 -3.43 6.48 -5.42
N CYS A 43 -4.28 6.00 -4.50
CA CYS A 43 -5.32 4.99 -4.78
C CYS A 43 -6.12 4.68 -3.50
N TYR A 44 -6.73 5.67 -2.86
CA TYR A 44 -7.52 5.47 -1.62
C TYR A 44 -6.80 4.61 -0.58
N HIS A 45 -5.58 4.98 -0.18
CA HIS A 45 -4.81 4.26 0.82
C HIS A 45 -4.33 2.84 0.44
N PHE A 46 -4.41 2.41 -0.82
CA PHE A 46 -3.82 1.12 -1.26
C PHE A 46 -2.29 1.03 -1.11
N SER A 47 -1.61 2.14 -0.86
CA SER A 47 -0.19 2.15 -0.46
C SER A 47 0.04 1.52 0.92
N TYR A 48 -1.01 1.40 1.76
CA TYR A 48 -1.05 0.59 2.99
C TYR A 48 -1.37 -0.88 2.66
N HIS A 49 -0.67 -1.42 1.67
CA HIS A 49 -1.01 -2.71 1.05
C HIS A 49 -0.92 -3.86 2.07
N GLN A 50 0.11 -3.86 2.91
CA GLN A 50 0.28 -4.88 3.94
C GLN A 50 -0.83 -4.81 5.00
N GLU A 51 -1.23 -3.61 5.42
CA GLU A 51 -2.31 -3.42 6.38
C GLU A 51 -3.66 -3.81 5.79
N HIS A 52 -3.89 -3.52 4.52
CA HIS A 52 -5.08 -3.96 3.78
C HIS A 52 -5.14 -5.49 3.66
N HIS A 53 -4.02 -6.17 3.35
CA HIS A 53 -4.00 -7.65 3.34
C HIS A 53 -4.18 -8.26 4.72
N ARG A 54 -3.69 -7.60 5.78
CA ARG A 54 -3.89 -8.05 7.16
C ARG A 54 -5.33 -7.85 7.63
N TYR A 55 -5.99 -6.79 7.16
CA TYR A 55 -7.35 -6.43 7.54
C TYR A 55 -8.23 -6.09 6.33
N PRO A 56 -8.57 -7.08 5.48
CA PRO A 56 -9.32 -6.85 4.25
C PRO A 56 -10.77 -6.40 4.50
N SER A 57 -11.29 -6.68 5.69
CA SER A 57 -12.62 -6.25 6.13
C SER A 57 -12.67 -4.78 6.55
N LEU A 58 -11.52 -4.13 6.74
CA LEU A 58 -11.48 -2.73 7.15
C LEU A 58 -11.57 -1.81 5.93
N PRO A 59 -12.43 -0.79 5.98
CA PRO A 59 -12.51 0.18 4.91
C PRO A 59 -11.22 1.00 4.82
N TRP A 60 -10.90 1.43 3.61
CA TRP A 60 -9.63 2.09 3.30
C TRP A 60 -9.34 3.36 4.12
N TRP A 61 -10.37 4.09 4.56
CA TRP A 61 -10.21 5.30 5.39
C TRP A 61 -9.77 4.99 6.84
N GLN A 62 -9.92 3.74 7.31
CA GLN A 62 -9.49 3.30 8.63
C GLN A 62 -8.07 2.73 8.64
N LEU A 63 -7.54 2.30 7.49
CA LEU A 63 -6.15 1.80 7.35
C LEU A 63 -5.07 2.74 7.93
N PRO A 64 -5.07 4.07 7.68
CA PRO A 64 -4.08 4.95 8.29
C PRO A 64 -4.17 5.00 9.82
N HIS A 65 -5.36 4.85 10.42
CA HIS A 65 -5.53 4.80 11.88
C HIS A 65 -4.87 3.55 12.47
N LEU A 66 -4.94 2.41 11.77
CA LEU A 66 -4.24 1.18 12.20
C LEU A 66 -2.72 1.36 12.21
N ARG A 67 -2.15 2.02 11.20
CA ARG A 67 -0.71 2.26 11.16
C ARG A 67 -0.28 3.16 12.32
N VAL A 68 -1.02 4.24 12.59
CA VAL A 68 -0.74 5.13 13.72
C VAL A 68 -0.83 4.38 15.05
N HIS A 69 -1.84 3.53 15.24
CA HIS A 69 -1.99 2.74 16.46
C HIS A 69 -0.89 1.67 16.63
N ASN A 70 -0.37 1.11 15.54
CA ASN A 70 0.65 0.05 15.58
C ASN A 70 2.09 0.59 15.73
N MET A 71 2.26 1.92 15.78
CA MET A 71 3.54 2.62 16.02
C MET A 71 3.67 3.16 17.45
N GLY A 72 2.69 2.89 18.33
CA GLY A 72 2.71 3.21 19.76
C GLY A 72 3.11 2.03 20.62
#